data_AF-A0A416T0J6-F1
#
_entry.id   AF-A0A416T0J6-F1
#
_cell.length_a   1.000
_cell.length_b   1.000
_cell.length_c   1.000
_cell.angle_alpha   90.00
_cell.angle_beta   90.00
_cell.angle_gamma   90.00
#
_symmetry.space_group_name_H-M   'P 1'
#
loop_
_entity.id
_entity.type
_entity.pdbx_description
1 polymer ?
#
loop_
_entity_poly.entity_id
_entity_poly.type
_entity_poly.pdbx_seq_one_letter_code
_entity_poly.pdbx_strand_id
1 'polypeptide(L)' 'MFSTQELSYKYDVSKKTVSRDINEIRSFLSEYRDIIGNVDIVYDRKRKKYHMNIMINQL' A
#
# COMPACT_ATOMS: atom_id res chain seq x y z
N MET A 1 3.81 9.25 -1.36
CA MET A 1 2.48 8.75 -1.80
C MET A 1 2.51 8.62 -3.31
N PHE A 2 1.94 7.54 -3.87
CA PHE A 2 1.90 7.34 -5.33
C PHE A 2 0.53 6.83 -5.78
N SER A 3 0.07 7.26 -6.94
CA SER A 3 -1.09 6.71 -7.64
C SER A 3 -0.69 5.43 -8.39
N THR A 4 -1.68 4.63 -8.80
CA THR A 4 -1.43 3.46 -9.66
C THR A 4 -0.75 3.84 -10.97
N GLN A 5 -1.07 5.01 -11.53
CA GLN A 5 -0.47 5.50 -12.77
C GLN A 5 1.01 5.88 -12.58
N GLU A 6 1.35 6.58 -11.48
CA GLU A 6 2.75 6.93 -11.17
C GLU A 6 3.61 5.68 -10.95
N LEU A 7 3.08 4.67 -10.24
CA LEU A 7 3.78 3.40 -10.02
C LEU A 7 3.92 2.60 -11.32
N SER A 8 2.86 2.55 -12.13
CA SER A 8 2.86 1.87 -13.43
C SER A 8 3.94 2.44 -14.35
N TYR A 9 4.03 3.77 -14.44
CA TYR A 9 5.06 4.44 -15.24
C TYR A 9 6.46 4.24 -14.67
N LYS A 10 6.62 4.38 -13.35
CA LYS A 10 7.93 4.28 -12.68
C LYS A 10 8.57 2.90 -12.83
N TYR A 11 7.76 1.85 -12.77
CA TYR A 11 8.23 0.47 -12.78
C TYR A 11 7.96 -0.28 -14.09
N ASP A 12 7.49 0.43 -15.12
CA ASP A 12 7.16 -0.13 -16.45
C ASP A 12 6.27 -1.39 -16.39
N VAL A 13 5.23 -1.33 -15.55
CA VAL A 13 4.25 -2.41 -15.41
C VAL A 13 2.84 -1.88 -15.63
N SER A 14 1.91 -2.77 -15.98
CA SER A 14 0.51 -2.38 -16.15
C SER A 14 -0.10 -1.87 -14.85
N LYS A 15 -1.04 -0.91 -14.92
CA LYS A 15 -1.85 -0.50 -13.76
C LYS A 15 -2.57 -1.68 -13.09
N LYS A 16 -2.94 -2.71 -13.85
CA LYS A 16 -3.56 -3.93 -13.33
C LYS A 16 -2.58 -4.72 -12.43
N THR A 17 -1.32 -4.80 -12.84
CA THR A 17 -0.24 -5.39 -12.04
C THR A 17 -0.06 -4.61 -10.73
N VAL A 18 0.10 -3.29 -10.80
CA VAL A 18 0.21 -2.45 -9.60
C VAL A 18 -0.95 -2.66 -8.63
N SER A 19 -2.19 -2.67 -9.12
CA SER A 19 -3.37 -2.89 -8.27
C SER A 19 -3.38 -4.28 -7.62
N ARG A 20 -2.94 -5.32 -8.34
CA ARG A 20 -2.86 -6.69 -7.81
C ARG A 20 -1.80 -6.74 -6.71
N ASP A 21 -0.61 -6.24 -6.98
CA ASP A 21 0.52 -6.29 -6.04
C ASP A 21 0.19 -5.49 -4.76
N ILE A 22 -0.47 -4.33 -4.88
CA ILE A 22 -0.96 -3.57 -3.71
C ILE A 22 -1.93 -4.42 -2.87
N ASN A 23 -2.84 -5.16 -3.50
CA ASN A 23 -3.80 -6.00 -2.78
C ASN A 23 -3.12 -7.20 -2.12
N GLU A 24 -2.14 -7.83 -2.78
CA GLU A 24 -1.35 -8.91 -2.21
C GLU A 24 -0.55 -8.42 -0.99
N ILE A 25 0.10 -7.26 -1.08
CA ILE A 25 0.81 -6.65 0.05
C ILE A 25 -0.15 -6.32 1.19
N ARG A 26 -1.34 -5.78 0.92
CA ARG A 26 -2.36 -5.53 1.95
C ARG A 26 -2.84 -6.81 2.63
N SER A 27 -3.03 -7.88 1.86
CA SER A 27 -3.39 -9.20 2.40
C SER A 27 -2.30 -9.69 3.35
N PHE A 28 -1.03 -9.64 2.92
CA PHE A 28 0.12 -10.01 3.73
C PHE A 28 0.20 -9.18 5.02
N LEU A 29 0.14 -7.85 4.94
CA LEU A 29 0.21 -6.99 6.13
C LEU A 29 -0.93 -7.27 7.13
N SER A 30 -2.12 -7.60 6.63
CA SER A 30 -3.26 -7.95 7.49
C SER A 30 -3.11 -9.33 8.13
N GLU A 31 -2.58 -10.31 7.40
CA GLU A 31 -2.37 -11.68 7.89
C GLU A 31 -1.30 -11.76 8.97
N TYR A 32 -0.22 -10.97 8.83
CA TYR A 32 0.92 -10.98 9.74
C TYR A 32 0.92 -9.79 10.71
N ARG A 33 -0.24 -9.16 10.96
CA ARG A 33 -0.36 -7.96 11.81
C ARG A 33 0.19 -8.15 13.22
N ASP A 34 0.03 -9.34 13.81
CA ASP A 34 0.52 -9.63 15.16
C ASP A 34 2.06 -9.67 15.25
N ILE A 35 2.74 -9.87 14.13
CA ILE A 35 4.21 -9.91 14.02
C ILE A 35 4.76 -8.58 13.54
N ILE A 36 4.15 -8.00 12.51
CA ILE A 36 4.61 -6.78 11.82
C ILE A 36 4.14 -5.51 12.55
N GLY A 37 3.11 -5.62 13.37
CA GLY A 37 2.44 -4.50 14.03
C GLY A 37 1.41 -3.81 13.14
N ASN A 38 0.98 -2.63 13.57
CA ASN A 38 -0.07 -1.85 12.90
C ASN A 38 0.48 -1.08 11.68
N VAL A 39 0.87 -1.83 10.65
CA VAL A 39 1.27 -1.32 9.33
C VAL A 39 0.21 -1.65 8.30
N ASP A 40 -0.18 -0.68 7.48
CA ASP A 40 -1.19 -0.89 6.45
C ASP A 40 -0.93 -0.01 5.21
N ILE A 41 -1.47 -0.41 4.06
CA ILE A 41 -1.48 0.44 2.84
C ILE A 41 -2.87 1.06 2.68
N VAL A 42 -2.92 2.38 2.72
CA VAL A 42 -4.16 3.15 2.69
C VAL A 42 -4.25 3.95 1.39
N TYR A 43 -5.46 3.99 0.81
CA TYR A 43 -5.77 4.79 -0.36
C TYR A 43 -6.41 6.12 0.06
N ASP A 44 -5.71 7.23 -0.17
CA ASP A 44 -6.23 8.58 0.02
C ASP A 44 -7.09 8.95 -1.20
N ARG A 45 -8.41 8.98 -1.01
CA ARG A 45 -9.38 9.31 -2.07
C ARG A 45 -9.25 10.75 -2.58
N LYS A 46 -8.88 11.70 -1.71
CA LYS A 46 -8.75 13.11 -2.07
C LYS A 46 -7.54 13.32 -2.98
N ARG A 47 -6.42 12.68 -2.64
CA ARG A 47 -5.16 12.76 -3.40
C ARG A 47 -5.10 11.75 -4.54
N LYS A 48 -5.96 10.74 -4.56
CA LYS A 48 -5.94 9.59 -5.48
C LYS A 48 -4.59 8.84 -5.45
N LYS A 49 -4.03 8.68 -4.26
CA LYS A 49 -2.70 8.07 -4.05
C LYS A 49 -2.70 7.11 -2.86
N TYR A 50 -1.84 6.12 -2.93
CA TYR A 50 -1.54 5.23 -1.82
C TYR A 50 -0.42 5.78 -0.94
N HIS A 51 -0.52 5.49 0.35
CA HIS A 51 0.58 5.62 1.31
C HIS A 51 0.64 4.40 2.24
N MET A 52 1.79 4.22 2.86
CA MET A 52 1.92 3.31 4.00
C MET A 52 1.55 4.08 5.26
N ASN A 53 0.69 3.51 6.07
CA ASN A 53 0.40 3.96 7.42
C ASN A 53 1.18 3.07 8.39
N ILE A 54 1.97 3.68 9.25
CA ILE A 54 2.72 2.97 10.32
C ILE A 54 2.28 3.62 11.61
N MET A 55 1.45 2.92 12.38
CA MET A 55 1.10 3.37 13.72
C MET A 55 2.18 2.90 14.67
N ILE A 56 3.06 3.83 15.06
CA ILE A 56 3.99 3.59 16.15
C ILE A 56 3.18 3.67 17.43
N ASN A 57 3.10 2.56 18.19
CA ASN A 57 2.57 2.61 19.54
C ASN A 57 3.47 3.56 20.33
N GLN A 58 2.94 4.72 20.73
CA GLN A 58 3.63 5.60 21.67
C GLN A 58 3.77 4.82 22.99
N LEU A 59 5.02 4.57 23.37
CA LEU A 59 5.40 4.17 24.73
C LEU A 59 5.19 5.34 25.69
#